data_AF-A0A165MHX4-F1
#
_entry.id   AF-A0A165MHX4-F1
#
_cell.length_a   1.000
_cell.length_b   1.000
_cell.length_c   1.000
_cell.angle_alpha   90.00
_cell.angle_beta   90.00
_cell.angle_gamma   90.00
#
_symmetry.space_group_name_H-M   'P 1'
#
loop_
_entity.id
_entity.type
_entity.pdbx_description
1 polymer ?
#
loop_
_entity_poly.entity_id
_entity_poly.type
_entity_poly.pdbx_seq_one_letter_code
_entity_poly.pdbx_strand_id
1 'polypeptide(L)'
;MTKPHSSLFFLVSVASALVLDTPSGWYSGETVTERWQIQPSDPAQFNLELSSAGNNNNGNWDVANNVHTANGAVTFRLPNVPAGHYVLRAVDTTNEDKVYAESGQFNIAQ
;
A
#
# COMPACT_ATOMS: atom_id res chain seq x y z
N MET A 1 47.91 -25.98 -4.90
CA MET A 1 46.63 -26.39 -5.53
C MET A 1 45.51 -25.93 -4.61
N THR A 2 44.96 -24.75 -4.85
CA THR A 2 44.01 -24.04 -3.95
C THR A 2 42.57 -24.45 -4.28
N LYS A 3 41.83 -24.89 -3.25
CA LYS A 3 40.43 -25.33 -3.32
C LYS A 3 39.50 -24.11 -3.40
N PRO A 4 38.58 -24.02 -4.37
CA PRO A 4 37.61 -22.93 -4.41
C PRO A 4 36.56 -23.12 -3.30
N HIS A 5 36.37 -22.09 -2.49
CA HIS A 5 35.28 -22.00 -1.51
C HIS A 5 34.04 -21.50 -2.27
N SER A 6 33.11 -22.42 -2.53
CA SER A 6 31.82 -22.06 -3.11
C SER A 6 31.01 -21.27 -2.07
N SER A 7 30.82 -19.97 -2.29
CA SER A 7 29.90 -19.15 -1.49
C SER A 7 28.51 -19.31 -2.08
N LEU A 8 27.61 -19.91 -1.30
CA LEU A 8 26.19 -19.96 -1.60
C LEU A 8 25.58 -18.58 -1.27
N PHE A 9 25.30 -17.77 -2.29
CA PHE A 9 24.48 -16.57 -2.11
C PHE A 9 23.01 -16.98 -2.01
N PHE A 10 22.44 -16.95 -0.81
CA PHE A 10 20.98 -17.00 -0.65
C PHE A 10 20.42 -15.62 -1.01
N LEU A 11 19.71 -15.53 -2.13
CA LEU A 11 18.82 -14.41 -2.42
C LEU A 11 17.60 -14.53 -1.50
N VAL A 12 17.68 -13.97 -0.30
CA VAL A 12 16.49 -13.77 0.53
C VAL A 12 15.63 -12.75 -0.21
N SER A 13 14.47 -13.19 -0.72
CA SER A 13 13.43 -12.27 -1.20
C SER A 13 13.01 -11.41 -0.02
N VAL A 14 13.38 -10.13 -0.04
CA VAL A 14 13.01 -9.19 1.00
C VAL A 14 11.59 -8.73 0.68
N ALA A 15 10.60 -9.47 1.17
CA ALA A 15 9.22 -8.99 1.13
C ALA A 15 9.13 -7.69 1.95
N SER A 16 8.49 -6.67 1.39
CA SER A 16 8.14 -5.45 2.12
C SER A 16 7.34 -5.83 3.37
N ALA A 17 7.64 -5.20 4.50
CA ALA A 17 6.93 -5.43 5.76
C ALA A 17 6.20 -4.15 6.23
N LEU A 18 6.03 -3.19 5.32
CA LEU A 18 5.13 -2.06 5.43
C LEU A 18 3.75 -2.52 5.93
N VAL A 19 3.25 -1.87 6.98
CA VAL A 19 1.92 -2.17 7.55
C VAL A 19 1.07 -0.92 7.47
N LEU A 20 0.04 -0.95 6.62
CA LEU A 20 -0.97 0.09 6.57
C LEU A 20 -1.91 -0.02 7.78
N ASP A 21 -2.34 1.12 8.31
CA ASP A 21 -3.43 1.12 9.28
C ASP A 21 -4.72 0.69 8.58
N THR A 22 -5.71 0.22 9.35
CA THR A 22 -7.05 -0.03 8.80
C THR A 22 -7.91 1.19 9.05
N PRO A 23 -8.33 1.92 8.00
CA PRO A 23 -9.19 3.08 8.17
C PRO A 23 -10.50 2.74 8.85
N SER A 24 -11.13 3.76 9.43
CA SER A 24 -12.51 3.67 9.91
C SER A 24 -13.20 5.03 9.84
N GLY A 25 -14.50 5.00 9.58
CA GLY A 25 -15.35 6.20 9.59
C GLY A 25 -15.13 7.17 8.43
N TRP A 26 -14.55 6.72 7.31
CA TRP A 26 -14.36 7.55 6.13
C TRP A 26 -15.66 7.78 5.34
N TYR A 27 -15.81 8.98 4.79
CA TYR A 27 -16.89 9.46 3.95
C TYR A 27 -16.37 9.92 2.61
N SER A 28 -17.13 9.62 1.56
CA SER A 28 -16.76 9.95 0.20
C SER A 28 -16.56 11.45 -0.01
N GLY A 29 -15.48 11.83 -0.72
CA GLY A 29 -15.19 13.23 -1.04
C GLY A 29 -14.56 14.04 0.10
N GLU A 30 -14.35 13.46 1.28
CA GLU A 30 -13.70 14.16 2.39
C GLU A 30 -12.17 14.16 2.30
N THR A 31 -11.50 14.94 3.15
CA THR A 31 -10.04 14.87 3.32
C THR A 31 -9.71 13.93 4.47
N VAL A 32 -8.95 12.89 4.18
CA VAL A 32 -8.58 11.84 5.13
C VAL A 32 -7.07 11.79 5.32
N THR A 33 -6.63 11.11 6.38
CA THR A 33 -5.22 10.84 6.62
C THR A 33 -5.02 9.35 6.85
N GLU A 34 -4.17 8.76 6.03
CA GLU A 34 -3.70 7.39 6.19
C GLU A 34 -2.35 7.37 6.92
N ARG A 35 -2.10 6.32 7.69
CA ARG A 35 -0.86 6.10 8.46
C ARG A 35 -0.35 4.69 8.28
N TRP A 36 0.94 4.50 8.50
CA TRP A 36 1.56 3.18 8.40
C TRP A 36 2.78 3.05 9.30
N GLN A 37 3.17 1.80 9.54
CA GLN A 37 4.41 1.44 10.21
C GLN A 37 5.44 0.98 9.17
N ILE A 38 6.68 1.45 9.33
CA ILE A 38 7.79 1.16 8.41
C ILE A 38 8.70 0.07 8.98
N GLN A 39 9.37 -0.64 8.07
CA GLN A 39 10.40 -1.63 8.33
C GLN A 39 11.67 -1.33 7.52
N PRO A 40 12.87 -1.75 7.98
CA PRO A 40 14.14 -1.40 7.33
C PRO A 40 14.27 -1.82 5.85
N SER A 41 13.47 -2.78 5.41
CA SER A 41 13.47 -3.31 4.04
C SER A 41 12.40 -2.71 3.12
N ASP A 42 11.61 -1.77 3.61
CA ASP A 42 10.52 -1.18 2.84
C ASP A 42 11.02 -0.32 1.69
N PRO A 43 10.23 -0.19 0.60
CA PRO A 43 10.58 0.69 -0.50
C PRO A 43 10.70 2.15 -0.01
N ALA A 44 11.53 2.96 -0.67
CA ALA A 44 11.65 4.38 -0.33
C ALA A 44 10.37 5.18 -0.63
N GLN A 45 9.61 4.74 -1.64
CA GLN A 45 8.35 5.32 -2.06
C GLN A 45 7.35 4.25 -2.51
N PHE A 46 6.06 4.57 -2.42
CA PHE A 46 4.97 3.77 -2.97
C PHE A 46 3.86 4.67 -3.51
N ASN A 47 2.95 4.09 -4.31
CA ASN A 47 1.65 4.70 -4.59
C ASN A 47 0.60 4.08 -3.66
N LEU A 48 -0.33 4.89 -3.17
CA LEU A 48 -1.45 4.45 -2.36
C LEU A 48 -2.70 4.39 -3.23
N GLU A 49 -3.30 3.21 -3.27
CA GLU A 49 -4.54 2.92 -4.00
C GLU A 49 -5.67 2.60 -3.03
N LEU A 50 -6.87 3.03 -3.38
CA LEU A 50 -8.11 2.53 -2.81
C LEU A 50 -8.69 1.46 -3.75
N SER A 51 -9.08 0.30 -3.23
CA SER A 51 -9.67 -0.78 -4.02
C SER A 51 -10.96 -1.30 -3.38
N SER A 52 -11.98 -1.58 -4.19
CA SER A 52 -13.25 -2.12 -3.71
C SER A 52 -13.09 -3.58 -3.31
N ALA A 53 -13.38 -3.90 -2.04
CA ALA A 53 -13.32 -5.28 -1.56
C ALA A 53 -14.55 -6.05 -2.06
N GLY A 54 -14.35 -6.95 -3.04
CA GLY A 54 -15.37 -7.93 -3.43
C GLY A 54 -15.94 -7.84 -4.85
N ASN A 55 -15.41 -7.00 -5.75
CA ASN A 55 -15.69 -7.13 -7.18
C ASN A 55 -14.66 -6.41 -8.06
N ASN A 56 -13.97 -7.18 -8.91
CA ASN A 56 -12.90 -6.79 -9.82
C ASN A 56 -13.35 -5.86 -10.99
N ASN A 57 -14.50 -5.18 -10.85
CA ASN A 57 -15.09 -4.32 -11.89
C ASN A 57 -15.15 -2.83 -11.50
N ASN A 58 -14.97 -2.49 -10.22
CA ASN A 58 -14.75 -1.10 -9.78
C ASN A 58 -13.24 -0.93 -9.64
N GLY A 59 -12.61 -0.31 -10.64
CA GLY A 59 -11.15 -0.17 -10.70
C GLY A 59 -10.53 0.45 -9.46
N ASN A 60 -9.21 0.30 -9.32
CA ASN A 60 -8.46 0.95 -8.24
C ASN A 60 -8.42 2.46 -8.47
N TRP A 61 -8.49 3.23 -7.39
CA TRP A 61 -8.28 4.68 -7.44
C TRP A 61 -6.93 5.02 -6.84
N ASP A 62 -6.07 5.66 -7.62
CA ASP A 62 -4.87 6.31 -7.09
C ASP A 62 -5.28 7.47 -6.19
N VAL A 63 -5.01 7.35 -4.89
CA VAL A 63 -5.35 8.37 -3.90
C VAL A 63 -4.13 9.19 -3.46
N ALA A 64 -2.93 8.65 -3.60
CA ALA A 64 -1.68 9.37 -3.43
C ALA A 64 -0.54 8.71 -4.23
N ASN A 65 0.27 9.51 -4.92
CA ASN A 65 1.37 9.02 -5.75
C ASN A 65 2.73 9.43 -5.17
N ASN A 66 3.75 8.59 -5.38
CA ASN A 66 5.14 8.83 -4.94
C ASN A 66 5.24 9.20 -3.45
N VAL A 67 4.43 8.56 -2.62
CA VAL A 67 4.42 8.77 -1.17
C VAL A 67 5.74 8.30 -0.60
N HIS A 68 6.45 9.19 0.11
CA HIS A 68 7.69 8.84 0.79
C HIS A 68 7.37 7.98 2.01
N THR A 69 7.84 6.73 2.01
CA THR A 69 7.56 5.76 3.07
C THR A 69 7.98 6.27 4.45
N ALA A 70 9.09 7.02 4.52
CA ALA A 70 9.59 7.60 5.77
C ALA A 70 8.66 8.64 6.41
N ASN A 71 7.64 9.14 5.70
CA ASN A 71 6.69 10.11 6.26
C ASN A 71 5.77 9.48 7.33
N GLY A 72 5.52 8.16 7.25
CA GLY A 72 4.61 7.44 8.17
C GLY A 72 3.13 7.82 8.08
N ALA A 73 2.79 8.84 7.27
CA ALA A 73 1.43 9.30 7.05
C ALA A 73 1.31 10.08 5.72
N VAL A 74 0.11 10.09 5.16
CA VAL A 74 -0.26 10.92 4.01
C VAL A 74 -1.70 11.42 4.15
N THR A 75 -1.92 12.70 3.88
CA THR A 75 -3.25 13.32 3.83
C THR A 75 -3.64 13.55 2.39
N PHE A 76 -4.85 13.14 2.01
CA PHE A 76 -5.36 13.26 0.64
C PHE A 76 -6.88 13.44 0.64
N ARG A 77 -7.41 13.88 -0.50
CA ARG A 77 -8.86 13.95 -0.71
C ARG A 77 -9.36 12.62 -1.26
N LEU A 78 -10.28 11.98 -0.54
CA LEU A 78 -10.89 10.74 -0.97
C LEU A 78 -11.72 10.98 -2.24
N PRO A 79 -11.63 10.12 -3.27
CA PRO A 79 -12.47 10.23 -4.44
C PRO A 79 -13.97 10.06 -4.09
N ASN A 80 -14.82 10.54 -4.98
CA ASN A 80 -16.25 10.28 -4.90
C ASN A 80 -16.50 8.82 -5.34
N VAL A 81 -16.69 7.92 -4.38
CA VAL A 81 -16.88 6.48 -4.56
C VAL A 81 -18.22 6.07 -3.94
N PRO A 82 -18.83 4.96 -4.41
CA PRO A 82 -20.03 4.41 -3.77
C PRO A 82 -19.77 4.01 -2.33
N ALA A 83 -20.81 4.06 -1.48
CA ALA A 83 -20.72 3.46 -0.15
C ALA A 83 -20.46 1.95 -0.28
N GLY A 84 -19.56 1.42 0.55
CA GLY A 84 -19.17 0.01 0.43
C GLY A 84 -17.93 -0.38 1.22
N HIS A 85 -17.42 -1.57 0.92
CA HIS A 85 -16.24 -2.16 1.53
C HIS A 85 -15.00 -1.93 0.66
N TYR A 86 -13.92 -1.51 1.27
CA TYR A 86 -12.67 -1.17 0.59
C TYR A 86 -11.45 -1.67 1.35
N VAL A 87 -10.33 -1.74 0.64
CA VAL A 87 -8.98 -1.88 1.19
C VAL A 87 -8.09 -0.77 0.62
N LEU A 88 -7.06 -0.40 1.36
CA LEU A 88 -5.94 0.38 0.84
C LEU A 88 -4.82 -0.55 0.43
N ARG A 89 -4.16 -0.22 -0.67
CA ARG A 89 -2.98 -0.95 -1.17
C ARG A 89 -1.83 0.02 -1.35
N ALA A 90 -0.69 -0.32 -0.76
CA ALA A 90 0.58 0.33 -1.11
C ALA A 90 1.22 -0.47 -2.23
N VAL A 91 1.45 0.15 -3.38
CA VAL A 91 1.95 -0.52 -4.60
C VAL A 91 3.22 0.12 -5.13
N ASP A 92 3.92 -0.60 -6.01
CA ASP A 92 5.10 -0.08 -6.69
C ASP A 92 4.74 1.09 -7.61
N THR A 93 5.54 2.16 -7.52
CA THR A 93 5.36 3.40 -8.30
C THR A 93 5.44 3.21 -9.82
N THR A 94 5.95 2.06 -10.28
CA THR A 94 6.13 1.72 -11.69
C THR A 94 5.37 0.46 -12.12
N ASN A 95 4.79 -0.29 -11.17
CA ASN A 95 4.07 -1.53 -11.41
C ASN A 95 3.02 -1.79 -10.31
N GLU A 96 1.78 -1.35 -10.55
CA GLU A 96 0.65 -1.50 -9.63
C GLU A 96 0.29 -2.95 -9.25
N ASP A 97 0.72 -3.94 -10.05
CA ASP A 97 0.54 -5.36 -9.71
C ASP A 97 1.46 -5.81 -8.56
N LYS A 98 2.52 -5.06 -8.29
CA LYS A 98 3.43 -5.32 -7.18
C LYS A 98 2.96 -4.60 -5.92
N VAL A 99 2.17 -5.31 -5.13
CA VAL A 99 1.62 -4.85 -3.84
C VAL A 99 2.66 -5.06 -2.72
N TYR A 100 2.98 -3.98 -2.01
CA TYR A 100 3.85 -3.96 -0.84
C TYR A 100 3.13 -4.19 0.48
N ALA A 101 1.88 -3.71 0.57
CA ALA A 101 1.03 -3.85 1.74
C ALA A 101 -0.45 -3.69 1.35
N GLU A 102 -1.33 -4.32 2.11
CA GLU A 102 -2.77 -4.15 2.02
C GLU A 102 -3.33 -3.94 3.44
N SER A 103 -4.26 -3.00 3.60
CA SER A 103 -4.93 -2.77 4.89
C SER A 103 -5.94 -3.88 5.20
N GLY A 104 -6.48 -3.87 6.41
CA GLY A 104 -7.75 -4.55 6.67
C GLY A 104 -8.88 -3.93 5.84
N GLN A 105 -9.95 -4.70 5.63
CA GLN A 105 -11.16 -4.18 4.99
C GLN A 105 -11.85 -3.15 5.90
N PHE A 106 -12.30 -2.05 5.32
CA PHE A 106 -13.04 -0.99 6.00
C PHE A 106 -14.23 -0.50 5.18
N ASN A 107 -15.09 0.30 5.81
CA ASN A 107 -16.29 0.86 5.18
C ASN A 107 -16.05 2.32 4.80
N ILE A 108 -16.48 2.69 3.59
CA ILE A 108 -16.66 4.09 3.19
C ILE A 108 -18.16 4.38 3.10
N ALA A 109 -18.59 5.47 3.72
CA ALA A 109 -19.94 6.02 3.62
C ALA A 109 -20.02 7.14 2.57
N GLN A 110 -21.25 7.64 2.27
CA GLN A 110 -21.49 8.80 1.41
C GLN A 110 -22.12 9.95 2.18
#